data_AF-A0A1H9MSK6-F1
#
_entry.id   AF-A0A1H9MSK6-F1
#
_cell.length_a   1.000
_cell.length_b   1.000
_cell.length_c   1.000
_cell.angle_alpha   90.00
_cell.angle_beta   90.00
_cell.angle_gamma   90.00
#
_symmetry.space_group_name_H-M   'P 1'
#
loop_
_entity.id
_entity.type
_entity.pdbx_description
1 polymer ?
#
loop_
_entity_poly.entity_id
_entity_poly.type
_entity_poly.pdbx_seq_one_letter_code
_entity_poly.pdbx_strand_id
1 'polypeptide(L)'
;MGPIVASELPERADGTVMAGIIVLDVMGGYLVDFDLPSARLSLLDGAEAKALVGSLGPAVPARSVNGGLLAVPVKVNGVTGWGVIDTGARETRINTRFANLAQIAVDRAGMSTTVYGATNSASSLRPGQTRSVHLLGRELGVTSIRIADLPVFETFGLQDEPAMIIGADYLGRFRLVIDFPTRRVWLR
;
A
#
# COMPACT_ATOMS: atom_id res chain seq x y z
N MET A 1 4.41 -23.70 11.47
CA MET A 1 5.56 -23.55 10.57
C MET A 1 6.82 -23.48 11.43
N GLY A 2 8.00 -23.83 10.91
CA GLY A 2 9.26 -23.61 11.63
C GLY A 2 9.64 -22.13 11.67
N PRO A 3 10.72 -21.74 12.37
CA PRO A 3 11.18 -20.35 12.41
C PRO A 3 11.59 -19.87 11.01
N ILE A 4 11.24 -18.63 10.66
CA ILE A 4 11.83 -17.94 9.50
C ILE A 4 13.24 -17.51 9.89
N VAL A 5 14.24 -18.01 9.17
CA VAL A 5 15.62 -17.56 9.30
C VAL A 5 15.92 -16.64 8.12
N ALA A 6 16.21 -15.38 8.40
CA ALA A 6 16.65 -14.39 7.43
C ALA A 6 18.02 -13.85 7.84
N SER A 7 18.81 -13.44 6.86
CA SER A 7 20.08 -12.75 7.09
C SER A 7 20.06 -11.45 6.31
N GLU A 8 20.47 -10.37 6.97
CA GLU A 8 20.73 -9.12 6.29
C GLU A 8 21.94 -9.30 5.37
N LEU A 9 21.83 -8.78 4.14
CA LEU A 9 23.01 -8.68 3.30
C LEU A 9 23.92 -7.61 3.90
N PRO A 10 25.24 -7.87 4.02
CA PRO A 10 26.16 -6.85 4.47
C PRO A 10 26.08 -5.63 3.56
N GLU A 11 26.36 -4.44 4.10
CA GLU A 11 26.47 -3.23 3.28
C GLU A 11 27.44 -3.48 2.14
N ARG A 12 27.07 -3.01 0.95
CA ARG A 12 27.95 -3.10 -0.21
C ARG A 12 29.20 -2.25 0.05
N ALA A 13 30.34 -2.71 -0.44
CA ALA A 13 31.59 -1.96 -0.37
C ALA A 13 31.51 -0.58 -1.05
N ASP A 14 30.51 -0.36 -1.92
CA ASP A 14 30.23 0.91 -2.58
C ASP A 14 29.35 1.87 -1.75
N GLY A 15 28.99 1.51 -0.51
CA GLY A 15 28.15 2.31 0.39
C GLY A 15 26.67 2.35 -0.01
N THR A 16 26.26 1.59 -1.03
CA THR A 16 24.86 1.51 -1.42
C THR A 16 24.10 0.64 -0.43
N VAL A 17 23.15 1.24 0.28
CA VAL A 17 22.20 0.50 1.11
C VAL A 17 21.27 -0.30 0.20
N MET A 18 21.38 -1.63 0.23
CA MET A 18 20.40 -2.51 -0.40
C MET A 18 19.22 -2.68 0.53
N ALA A 19 18.03 -2.23 0.09
CA ALA A 19 16.80 -2.59 0.77
C ALA A 19 16.53 -4.08 0.53
N GLY A 20 16.42 -4.86 1.59
CA GLY A 20 15.91 -6.23 1.51
C GLY A 20 14.44 -6.23 1.09
N ILE A 21 14.01 -7.25 0.34
CA ILE A 21 12.62 -7.45 -0.06
C ILE A 21 12.09 -8.68 0.67
N ILE A 22 11.02 -8.50 1.44
CA ILE A 22 10.24 -9.61 2.01
C ILE A 22 8.99 -9.76 1.15
N VAL A 23 8.83 -10.94 0.57
CA VAL A 23 7.77 -11.28 -0.36
C VAL A 23 6.53 -11.81 0.35
N LEU A 24 5.41 -11.74 -0.36
CA LEU A 24 4.10 -12.03 0.19
C LEU A 24 3.90 -13.52 0.57
N ASP A 25 4.54 -14.44 -0.13
CA ASP A 25 4.52 -15.87 0.19
C ASP A 25 5.11 -16.18 1.58
N VAL A 26 6.08 -15.37 2.03
CA VAL A 26 6.59 -15.39 3.41
C VAL A 26 5.58 -14.75 4.35
N MET A 27 5.09 -13.54 4.04
CA MET A 27 4.21 -12.78 4.93
C MET A 27 2.83 -13.43 5.11
N GLY A 28 2.33 -14.15 4.10
CA GLY A 28 0.97 -14.68 4.02
C GLY A 28 0.59 -15.65 5.16
N GLY A 29 1.59 -16.23 5.84
CA GLY A 29 1.40 -17.12 6.98
C GLY A 29 1.29 -16.41 8.35
N TYR A 30 1.49 -15.10 8.41
CA TYR A 30 1.73 -14.38 9.66
C TYR A 30 0.80 -13.18 9.86
N LEU A 31 0.71 -12.74 11.11
CA LEU A 31 0.38 -11.36 11.40
C LEU A 31 1.66 -10.54 11.22
N VAL A 32 1.60 -9.53 10.37
CA VAL A 32 2.73 -8.66 10.08
C VAL A 32 2.48 -7.29 10.66
N ASP A 33 3.43 -6.84 11.47
CA ASP A 33 3.46 -5.53 12.09
C ASP A 33 4.54 -4.68 11.41
N PHE A 34 4.09 -3.76 10.57
CA PHE A 34 4.91 -2.79 9.85
C PHE A 34 5.02 -1.51 10.68
N ASP A 35 6.07 -1.42 11.49
CA ASP A 35 6.48 -0.20 12.19
C ASP A 35 7.44 0.59 11.30
N LEU A 36 6.88 1.08 10.17
CA LEU A 36 7.62 1.83 9.15
C LEU A 36 8.33 3.08 9.71
N PRO A 37 7.74 3.86 10.64
CA PRO A 37 8.43 4.98 11.29
C PRO A 37 9.69 4.55 12.04
N SER A 38 9.71 3.34 12.60
CA SER A 38 10.86 2.76 13.31
C SER A 38 11.71 1.83 12.44
N ALA A 39 11.46 1.80 11.12
CA ALA A 39 12.11 0.90 10.16
C ALA A 39 12.10 -0.58 10.57
N ARG A 40 11.02 -1.03 11.23
CA ARG A 40 10.90 -2.40 11.74
C ARG A 40 9.72 -3.13 11.10
N LEU A 41 9.96 -4.40 10.77
CA LEU A 41 8.94 -5.36 10.36
C LEU A 41 8.99 -6.55 11.31
N SER A 42 7.84 -7.02 11.79
CA SER A 42 7.75 -8.23 12.62
C SER A 42 6.74 -9.21 12.03
N LEU A 43 7.14 -10.47 11.91
CA LEU A 43 6.29 -11.58 11.52
C LEU A 43 5.91 -12.35 12.79
N LEU A 44 4.65 -12.28 13.18
CA LEU A 44 4.15 -12.81 14.45
C LEU A 44 3.17 -13.96 14.20
N ASP A 45 3.23 -14.96 15.08
CA ASP A 45 2.25 -16.05 15.14
C ASP A 45 1.86 -16.38 16.59
N GLY A 46 1.03 -17.41 16.77
CA GLY A 46 0.76 -18.00 18.07
C GLY A 46 0.25 -17.02 19.14
N ALA A 47 0.90 -17.01 20.30
CA ALA A 47 0.53 -16.19 21.44
C ALA A 47 0.84 -14.70 21.23
N GLU A 48 1.94 -14.39 20.54
CA GLU A 48 2.37 -13.01 20.28
C GLU A 48 1.42 -12.30 19.32
N ALA A 49 1.02 -12.98 18.23
CA ALA A 49 0.00 -12.45 17.32
C ALA A 49 -1.33 -12.21 18.03
N LYS A 50 -1.79 -13.16 18.86
CA LYS A 50 -3.03 -13.01 19.66
C LYS A 50 -2.96 -11.84 20.64
N ALA A 51 -1.83 -11.68 21.32
CA ALA A 51 -1.62 -10.59 22.26
C ALA A 51 -1.66 -9.23 21.54
N LEU A 52 -0.98 -9.11 20.39
CA LEU A 52 -1.02 -7.89 19.59
C LEU A 52 -2.45 -7.61 19.13
N VAL A 53 -3.15 -8.56 18.49
CA VAL A 53 -4.56 -8.39 18.05
C VAL A 53 -5.47 -7.96 19.20
N GLY A 54 -5.32 -8.54 20.39
CA GLY A 54 -6.11 -8.17 21.57
C GLY A 54 -5.90 -6.74 22.07
N SER A 55 -4.80 -6.10 21.68
CA SER A 55 -4.50 -4.69 21.97
C SER A 55 -4.96 -3.72 20.87
N LEU A 56 -5.41 -4.23 19.72
CA LEU A 56 -5.84 -3.42 18.59
C LEU A 56 -7.32 -3.07 18.68
N GLY A 57 -7.69 -1.95 18.05
CA GLY A 57 -9.08 -1.57 17.85
C GLY A 57 -9.78 -2.40 16.77
N PRO A 58 -10.93 -1.93 16.25
CA PRO A 58 -11.65 -2.59 15.17
C PRO A 58 -10.77 -2.77 13.94
N ALA A 59 -10.79 -3.99 13.38
CA ALA A 59 -10.12 -4.29 12.12
C ALA A 59 -10.95 -3.82 10.93
N VAL A 60 -10.29 -3.45 9.84
CA VAL A 60 -10.92 -3.35 8.52
C VAL A 60 -10.74 -4.67 7.79
N PRO A 61 -11.82 -5.31 7.33
CA PRO A 61 -11.71 -6.49 6.49
C PRO A 61 -11.15 -6.10 5.12
N ALA A 62 -10.13 -6.82 4.67
CA ALA A 62 -9.57 -6.70 3.34
C ALA A 62 -10.06 -7.83 2.44
N ARG A 63 -10.17 -7.55 1.14
CA ARG A 63 -10.33 -8.60 0.12
C ARG A 63 -8.98 -8.92 -0.50
N SER A 64 -8.77 -10.18 -0.85
CA SER A 64 -7.59 -10.55 -1.64
C SER A 64 -7.83 -10.16 -3.10
N VAL A 65 -6.79 -9.63 -3.74
CA VAL A 65 -6.74 -9.41 -5.19
C VAL A 65 -5.71 -10.36 -5.80
N ASN A 66 -5.72 -10.49 -7.13
CA ASN A 66 -4.71 -11.29 -7.83
C ASN A 66 -3.29 -10.85 -7.46
N GLY A 67 -2.37 -11.82 -7.40
CA GLY A 67 -1.04 -11.61 -6.82
C GLY A 67 -1.00 -11.70 -5.29
N GLY A 68 -2.13 -12.00 -4.64
CA GLY A 68 -2.25 -12.27 -3.21
C GLY A 68 -2.30 -11.01 -2.34
N LEU A 69 -2.10 -9.83 -2.92
CA LEU A 69 -2.18 -8.56 -2.19
C LEU A 69 -3.58 -8.34 -1.61
N LEU A 70 -3.66 -7.42 -0.67
CA LEU A 70 -4.89 -7.08 0.02
C LEU A 70 -5.39 -5.70 -0.42
N ALA A 71 -6.67 -5.64 -0.78
CA ALA A 71 -7.38 -4.40 -1.07
C ALA A 71 -8.36 -4.06 0.04
N VAL A 72 -8.40 -2.79 0.42
CA VAL A 72 -9.29 -2.24 1.45
C VAL A 72 -10.14 -1.10 0.87
N PRO A 73 -11.32 -0.83 1.43
CA PRO A 73 -12.11 0.33 1.03
C PRO A 73 -11.34 1.62 1.31
N VAL A 74 -11.35 2.54 0.34
CA VAL A 74 -10.82 3.90 0.47
C VAL A 74 -11.86 4.90 0.03
N LYS A 75 -11.76 6.13 0.54
CA LYS A 75 -12.62 7.24 0.10
C LYS A 75 -11.75 8.44 -0.22
N VAL A 76 -11.84 8.94 -1.45
CA VAL A 76 -11.10 10.13 -1.89
C VAL A 76 -12.09 11.21 -2.32
N ASN A 77 -12.00 12.39 -1.72
CA ASN A 77 -12.91 13.51 -1.96
C ASN A 77 -14.41 13.13 -1.92
N GLY A 78 -14.80 12.16 -1.08
CA GLY A 78 -16.18 11.70 -1.03
C GLY A 78 -16.48 10.41 -1.82
N VAL A 79 -15.63 10.04 -2.77
CA VAL A 79 -15.85 8.90 -3.67
C VAL A 79 -15.20 7.64 -3.12
N THR A 80 -16.00 6.56 -3.01
CA THR A 80 -15.51 5.26 -2.56
C THR A 80 -14.82 4.51 -3.70
N GLY A 81 -13.72 3.83 -3.38
CA GLY A 81 -12.99 2.93 -4.27
C GLY A 81 -12.26 1.85 -3.48
N TRP A 82 -11.37 1.15 -4.17
CA TRP A 82 -10.51 0.12 -3.59
C TRP A 82 -9.05 0.55 -3.61
N GLY A 83 -8.39 0.43 -2.45
CA GLY A 83 -6.96 0.66 -2.32
C GLY A 83 -6.22 -0.64 -2.06
N VAL A 84 -5.34 -1.04 -2.98
CA VAL A 84 -4.40 -2.15 -2.79
C VAL A 84 -3.26 -1.67 -1.92
N ILE A 85 -3.00 -2.39 -0.82
CA ILE A 85 -1.90 -2.09 0.10
C ILE A 85 -0.60 -2.59 -0.54
N ASP A 86 0.33 -1.67 -0.82
CA ASP A 86 1.62 -1.97 -1.44
C ASP A 86 2.73 -1.20 -0.75
N THR A 87 3.36 -1.84 0.25
CA THR A 87 4.51 -1.27 0.97
C THR A 87 5.76 -1.13 0.10
N GLY A 88 5.80 -1.78 -1.09
CA GLY A 88 6.88 -1.64 -2.07
C GLY A 88 6.72 -0.43 -2.99
N ALA A 89 5.52 0.14 -3.09
CA ALA A 89 5.29 1.37 -3.83
C ALA A 89 5.73 2.60 -3.02
N ARG A 90 6.60 3.44 -3.58
CA ARG A 90 7.06 4.68 -2.92
C ARG A 90 5.99 5.76 -2.84
N GLU A 91 5.17 5.90 -3.88
CA GLU A 91 4.14 6.93 -4.00
C GLU A 91 2.78 6.28 -4.22
N THR A 92 1.74 6.88 -3.65
CA THR A 92 0.36 6.47 -3.82
C THR A 92 -0.16 6.90 -5.20
N ARG A 93 -0.84 5.98 -5.88
CA ARG A 93 -1.30 6.16 -7.26
C ARG A 93 -2.77 5.78 -7.41
N ILE A 94 -3.49 6.48 -8.28
CA ILE A 94 -4.87 6.19 -8.64
C ILE A 94 -5.04 6.09 -10.15
N ASN A 95 -6.01 5.30 -10.60
CA ASN A 95 -6.40 5.28 -12.00
C ASN A 95 -7.17 6.56 -12.38
N THR A 96 -7.20 6.85 -13.68
CA THR A 96 -7.88 8.05 -14.22
C THR A 96 -9.36 8.05 -13.87
N ARG A 97 -10.00 6.87 -13.81
CA ARG A 97 -11.40 6.72 -13.39
C ARG A 97 -11.65 7.28 -11.99
N PHE A 98 -10.84 6.90 -11.01
CA PHE A 98 -10.98 7.40 -9.65
C PHE A 98 -10.72 8.91 -9.60
N ALA A 99 -9.69 9.39 -10.29
CA ALA A 99 -9.38 10.82 -10.34
C ALA A 99 -10.54 11.66 -10.89
N ASN A 100 -11.18 11.20 -11.96
CA ASN A 100 -12.31 11.88 -12.58
C ASN A 100 -13.53 11.92 -11.66
N LEU A 101 -13.90 10.79 -11.06
CA LEU A 101 -15.04 10.72 -10.15
C LEU A 101 -14.81 11.56 -8.89
N ALA A 102 -13.60 11.52 -8.33
CA ALA A 102 -13.20 12.32 -7.18
C ALA A 102 -12.93 13.80 -7.52
N GLN A 103 -13.09 14.20 -8.79
CA GLN A 103 -12.84 15.56 -9.28
C GLN A 103 -11.46 16.09 -8.88
N ILE A 104 -10.43 15.26 -9.05
CA ILE A 104 -9.04 15.62 -8.77
C ILE A 104 -8.49 16.35 -9.99
N ALA A 105 -8.11 17.61 -9.82
CA ALA A 105 -7.44 18.36 -10.86
C ALA A 105 -6.03 17.80 -11.08
N VAL A 106 -5.67 17.58 -12.34
CA VAL A 106 -4.27 17.36 -12.72
C VAL A 106 -3.53 18.67 -12.50
N ASP A 107 -2.46 18.62 -11.73
CA ASP A 107 -1.54 19.75 -11.63
C ASP A 107 -0.76 19.85 -12.94
N ARG A 108 -1.14 20.85 -13.77
CA ARG A 108 -0.51 21.11 -15.06
C ARG A 108 0.83 21.85 -14.93
N ALA A 109 1.12 22.43 -13.76
CA ALA A 109 2.40 23.07 -13.47
C ALA A 109 3.44 22.03 -12.99
N GLY A 110 2.99 20.92 -12.43
CA GLY A 110 3.84 19.79 -12.07
C GLY A 110 4.34 19.03 -13.31
N MET A 111 5.63 18.70 -13.34
CA MET A 111 6.21 17.89 -14.43
C MET A 111 5.55 16.51 -14.47
N SER A 112 4.86 16.21 -15.56
CA SER A 112 4.42 14.84 -15.85
C SER A 112 5.63 14.01 -16.26
N THR A 113 5.83 12.87 -15.60
CA THR A 113 6.93 11.95 -15.93
C THR A 113 6.37 10.69 -16.57
N THR A 114 7.15 10.08 -17.45
CA THR A 114 6.85 8.73 -17.93
C THR A 114 7.42 7.75 -16.92
N VAL A 115 6.57 6.85 -16.40
CA VAL A 115 7.02 5.78 -15.51
C VAL A 115 6.99 4.48 -16.28
N TYR A 116 8.06 3.72 -16.14
CA TYR A 116 8.14 2.33 -16.58
C TYR A 116 7.94 1.44 -15.36
N GLY A 117 6.90 0.61 -15.38
CA GLY A 117 6.72 -0.45 -14.39
C GLY A 117 7.68 -1.62 -14.63
N ALA A 118 7.60 -2.66 -13.78
CA ALA A 118 8.35 -3.90 -13.98
C ALA A 118 8.06 -4.58 -15.35
N THR A 119 6.94 -4.24 -15.98
CA THR A 119 6.52 -4.70 -17.31
C THR A 119 7.01 -3.83 -18.47
N ASN A 120 7.81 -2.79 -18.22
CA ASN A 120 8.34 -1.84 -19.19
C ASN A 120 7.28 -1.08 -20.04
N SER A 121 6.03 -1.04 -19.58
CA SER A 121 4.96 -0.24 -20.19
C SER A 121 5.07 1.22 -19.77
N ALA A 122 5.05 2.14 -20.72
CA ALA A 122 5.05 3.57 -20.46
C ALA A 122 3.66 4.05 -20.03
N SER A 123 3.52 4.49 -18.78
CA SER A 123 2.32 5.19 -18.30
C SER A 123 2.66 6.64 -17.98
N SER A 124 1.79 7.57 -18.39
CA SER A 124 1.88 8.98 -18.00
C SER A 124 1.54 9.11 -16.52
N LEU A 125 2.51 9.54 -15.72
CA LEU A 125 2.33 9.84 -14.31
C LEU A 125 2.03 11.33 -14.15
N ARG A 126 0.80 11.64 -13.79
CA ARG A 126 0.33 13.02 -13.64
C ARG A 126 0.18 13.37 -12.16
N PRO A 127 0.79 14.47 -11.66
CA PRO A 127 0.54 14.93 -10.31
C PRO A 127 -0.92 15.38 -10.12
N GLY A 128 -1.46 15.15 -8.94
CA GLY A 128 -2.74 15.67 -8.50
C GLY A 128 -2.74 15.92 -6.99
N GLN A 129 -3.78 16.61 -6.52
CA GLN A 129 -3.97 16.89 -5.11
C GLN A 129 -5.40 16.57 -4.68
N THR A 130 -5.54 15.83 -3.59
CA THR A 130 -6.83 15.49 -2.98
C THR A 130 -7.21 16.55 -1.95
N ARG A 131 -8.52 16.72 -1.71
CA ARG A 131 -9.06 17.50 -0.59
C ARG A 131 -9.14 16.65 0.68
N SER A 132 -9.51 15.38 0.53
CA SER A 132 -9.54 14.42 1.62
C SER A 132 -9.26 13.00 1.11
N VAL A 133 -8.57 12.23 1.95
CA VAL A 133 -8.42 10.79 1.79
C VAL A 133 -8.79 10.14 3.13
N HIS A 134 -9.75 9.21 3.09
CA HIS A 134 -10.00 8.30 4.19
C HIS A 134 -9.49 6.90 3.83
N LEU A 135 -8.65 6.37 4.71
CA LEU A 135 -8.05 5.06 4.60
C LEU A 135 -8.11 4.40 5.98
N LEU A 136 -8.68 3.20 6.06
CA LEU A 136 -8.64 2.38 7.27
C LEU A 136 -9.09 3.11 8.55
N GLY A 137 -10.14 3.94 8.45
CA GLY A 137 -10.67 4.71 9.58
C GLY A 137 -9.84 5.94 9.99
N ARG A 138 -8.87 6.36 9.16
CA ARG A 138 -8.05 7.58 9.33
C ARG A 138 -8.31 8.54 8.19
N GLU A 139 -8.33 9.84 8.49
CA GLU A 139 -8.39 10.92 7.49
C GLU A 139 -7.01 11.56 7.35
N LEU A 140 -6.53 11.71 6.11
CA LEU A 140 -5.23 12.30 5.79
C LEU A 140 -5.30 13.79 5.42
N GLY A 141 -6.51 14.34 5.24
CA GLY A 141 -6.71 15.70 4.73
C GLY A 141 -6.18 15.87 3.31
N VAL A 142 -5.68 17.07 3.01
CA VAL A 142 -5.12 17.42 1.70
C VAL A 142 -3.84 16.65 1.45
N THR A 143 -3.80 15.85 0.38
CA THR A 143 -2.65 14.98 0.10
C THR A 143 -2.25 14.99 -1.38
N SER A 144 -0.95 14.95 -1.66
CA SER A 144 -0.44 14.74 -3.02
C SER A 144 -0.69 13.31 -3.47
N ILE A 145 -1.06 13.13 -4.74
CA ILE A 145 -1.32 11.82 -5.33
C ILE A 145 -0.85 11.79 -6.78
N ARG A 146 -0.57 10.59 -7.30
CA ARG A 146 -0.29 10.40 -8.72
C ARG A 146 -1.45 9.77 -9.46
N ILE A 147 -1.73 10.24 -10.65
CA ILE A 147 -2.75 9.69 -11.54
C ILE A 147 -2.05 8.98 -12.68
N ALA A 148 -2.29 7.67 -12.81
CA ALA A 148 -1.75 6.83 -13.88
C ALA A 148 -2.62 5.60 -14.09
N ASP A 149 -2.90 5.26 -15.34
CA ASP A 149 -3.51 3.99 -15.68
C ASP A 149 -2.39 2.96 -15.85
N LEU A 150 -2.14 2.22 -14.77
CA LEU A 150 -1.09 1.20 -14.71
C LEU A 150 -1.68 -0.17 -15.09
N PRO A 151 -0.95 -1.00 -15.88
CA PRO A 151 -1.39 -2.35 -16.22
C PRO A 151 -1.75 -3.22 -15.01
N VAL A 152 -1.11 -2.97 -13.87
CA VAL A 152 -1.36 -3.73 -12.64
C VAL A 152 -2.80 -3.61 -12.12
N PHE A 153 -3.52 -2.53 -12.45
CA PHE A 153 -4.94 -2.45 -12.10
C PHE A 153 -5.78 -3.52 -12.80
N GLU A 154 -5.43 -3.90 -14.02
CA GLU A 154 -6.07 -5.01 -14.73
C GLU A 154 -5.73 -6.34 -14.07
N THR A 155 -4.45 -6.55 -13.71
CA THR A 155 -4.04 -7.74 -12.95
C THR A 155 -4.86 -7.86 -11.68
N PHE A 156 -5.05 -6.78 -10.92
CA PHE A 156 -5.86 -6.77 -9.70
C PHE A 156 -7.38 -6.91 -9.92
N GLY A 157 -7.87 -6.84 -11.17
CA GLY A 157 -9.29 -6.84 -11.51
C GLY A 157 -10.00 -5.53 -11.14
N LEU A 158 -9.26 -4.42 -11.08
CA LEU A 158 -9.71 -3.09 -10.64
C LEU A 158 -9.69 -2.03 -11.75
N GLN A 159 -9.34 -2.39 -12.98
CA GLN A 159 -9.23 -1.44 -14.09
C GLN A 159 -10.53 -0.67 -14.36
N ASP A 160 -11.67 -1.31 -14.11
CA ASP A 160 -13.01 -0.74 -14.30
C ASP A 160 -13.65 -0.16 -13.02
N GLU A 161 -12.92 -0.21 -11.90
CA GLU A 161 -13.35 0.33 -10.60
C GLU A 161 -12.53 1.58 -10.23
N PRO A 162 -13.02 2.47 -9.35
CA PRO A 162 -12.18 3.50 -8.76
C PRO A 162 -11.07 2.83 -7.92
N ALA A 163 -9.83 2.89 -8.39
CA ALA A 163 -8.73 2.07 -7.86
C ALA A 163 -7.52 2.89 -7.44
N MET A 164 -6.89 2.47 -6.36
CA MET A 164 -5.70 3.07 -5.76
C MET A 164 -4.66 1.99 -5.44
N ILE A 165 -3.39 2.30 -5.66
CA ILE A 165 -2.24 1.60 -5.03
C ILE A 165 -1.77 2.50 -3.90
N ILE A 166 -1.87 2.02 -2.67
CA ILE A 166 -1.51 2.76 -1.47
C ILE A 166 -0.05 2.48 -1.16
N GLY A 167 0.80 3.50 -1.35
CA GLY A 167 2.24 3.41 -1.17
C GLY A 167 2.70 3.83 0.22
N ALA A 168 4.01 3.75 0.42
CA ALA A 168 4.71 4.10 1.64
C ALA A 168 4.53 5.58 2.06
N ASP A 169 4.29 6.49 1.12
CA ASP A 169 3.97 7.91 1.39
C ASP A 169 2.68 8.11 2.19
N TYR A 170 1.75 7.16 2.10
CA TYR A 170 0.51 7.14 2.88
C TYR A 170 0.61 6.17 4.06
N LEU A 171 1.11 4.95 3.82
CA LEU A 171 1.22 3.90 4.84
C LEU A 171 2.20 4.28 5.95
N GLY A 172 3.33 4.91 5.60
CA GLY A 172 4.39 5.28 6.55
C GLY A 172 4.00 6.39 7.55
N ARG A 173 2.80 6.96 7.43
CA ARG A 173 2.25 7.92 8.41
C ARG A 173 1.71 7.24 9.67
N PHE A 174 1.57 5.93 9.62
CA PHE A 174 0.98 5.11 10.66
C PHE A 174 1.82 3.85 10.85
N ARG A 175 1.54 3.14 11.94
CA ARG A 175 1.94 1.74 12.05
C ARG A 175 0.85 0.88 11.43
N LEU A 176 1.23 0.03 10.49
CA LEU A 176 0.32 -0.82 9.73
C LEU A 176 0.41 -2.25 10.27
N VAL A 177 -0.71 -2.83 10.67
CA VAL A 177 -0.78 -4.24 11.06
C VAL A 177 -1.68 -4.98 10.07
N ILE A 178 -1.20 -6.10 9.54
CA ILE A 178 -1.94 -6.96 8.63
C ILE A 178 -1.91 -8.38 9.17
N ASP A 179 -3.06 -8.92 9.53
CA ASP A 179 -3.23 -10.36 9.71
C ASP A 179 -3.58 -10.95 8.35
N PHE A 180 -2.58 -11.47 7.63
CA PHE A 180 -2.78 -12.05 6.30
C PHE A 180 -3.68 -13.29 6.32
N PRO A 181 -3.53 -14.24 7.27
CA PRO A 181 -4.43 -15.39 7.38
C PRO A 181 -5.91 -15.01 7.50
N THR A 182 -6.23 -13.99 8.30
CA THR A 182 -7.63 -13.55 8.51
C THR A 182 -8.06 -12.37 7.65
N ARG A 183 -7.14 -11.80 6.87
CA ARG A 183 -7.33 -10.63 5.99
C ARG A 183 -7.87 -9.42 6.75
N ARG A 184 -7.30 -9.15 7.91
CA ARG A 184 -7.67 -8.03 8.77
C ARG A 184 -6.55 -7.01 8.80
N VAL A 185 -6.90 -5.74 8.67
CA VAL A 185 -5.96 -4.63 8.57
C VAL A 185 -6.27 -3.58 9.62
N TRP A 186 -5.22 -3.04 10.25
CA TRP A 186 -5.30 -1.96 11.20
C TRP A 186 -4.27 -0.86 10.87
N LEU A 187 -4.65 0.38 11.13
CA LEU A 187 -3.71 1.49 11.29
C LEU A 187 -3.69 1.93 12.76
N ARG A 188 -2.49 2.11 13.29
CA ARG A 188 -2.25 2.68 14.62
C ARG A 188 -1.63 4.06 14.50
#